data_AF-A0A1P8F5K3-F1
#
_entry.id   AF-A0A1P8F5K3-F1
#
_cell.length_a   1.000
_cell.length_b   1.000
_cell.length_c   1.000
_cell.angle_alpha   90.00
_cell.angle_beta   90.00
_cell.angle_gamma   90.00
#
_symmetry.space_group_name_H-M   'P 1'
#
loop_
_entity.id
_entity.type
_entity.pdbx_description
1 polymer ?
#
loop_
_entity_poly.entity_id
_entity_poly.type
_entity_poly.pdbx_seq_one_letter_code
_entity_poly.pdbx_strand_id
1 'polypeptide(L)'
;MTGVSSIESRIEALKPDITLKNQKRLRLDMVLRVARRLDPLSMGCEACVGHLPVIDRLVDGIKDVEQWQIPEWKAYYRQLDGIIKHLKTAHHLAEEGEHLALWTAIGLVLGTGIGSVFGSAVLGLVLGIAFGVAVGGMLDAIAHKQRRVI
;
A
#
# COMPACT_ATOMS: atom_id res chain seq x y z
N MET A 1 -19.89 13.91 11.00
CA MET A 1 -19.26 12.66 11.47
C MET A 1 -18.53 12.09 10.26
N THR A 2 -17.20 12.16 10.27
CA THR A 2 -16.33 11.77 9.14
C THR A 2 -16.50 10.28 8.82
N GLY A 3 -16.69 9.91 7.55
CA GLY A 3 -16.94 8.51 7.15
C GLY A 3 -15.86 7.52 7.63
N VAL A 4 -14.65 8.02 7.86
CA VAL A 4 -13.49 7.25 8.34
C VAL A 4 -13.67 6.70 9.75
N SER A 5 -14.25 7.46 10.69
CA SER A 5 -14.43 6.99 12.07
C SER A 5 -15.45 5.84 12.13
N SER A 6 -16.37 5.80 11.18
CA SER A 6 -17.30 4.67 10.99
C SER A 6 -16.56 3.42 10.49
N ILE A 7 -15.68 3.56 9.49
CA ILE A 7 -14.88 2.44 8.95
C ILE A 7 -13.92 1.86 10.00
N GLU A 8 -13.26 2.70 10.79
CA GLU A 8 -12.38 2.27 11.88
C GLU A 8 -13.11 1.40 12.90
N SER A 9 -14.26 1.88 13.38
CA SER A 9 -15.07 1.13 14.35
C SER A 9 -15.56 -0.22 13.80
N ARG A 10 -15.91 -0.27 12.51
CA ARG A 10 -16.35 -1.50 11.83
C ARG A 10 -15.21 -2.49 11.68
N ILE A 11 -14.01 -2.04 11.32
CA ILE A 11 -12.84 -2.92 11.20
C ILE A 11 -12.44 -3.46 12.57
N GLU A 12 -12.43 -2.65 13.63
CA GLU A 12 -12.15 -3.13 14.99
C GLU A 12 -13.18 -4.14 15.48
N ALA A 13 -14.47 -3.93 15.18
CA ALA A 13 -15.53 -4.89 15.50
C ALA A 13 -15.39 -6.22 14.74
N LEU A 14 -14.79 -6.21 13.55
CA LEU A 14 -14.60 -7.39 12.70
C LEU A 14 -13.37 -8.23 13.08
N LYS A 15 -12.34 -7.63 13.67
CA LYS A 15 -11.10 -8.33 14.05
C LYS A 15 -11.33 -9.60 14.88
N PRO A 16 -12.16 -9.63 15.95
CA PRO A 16 -12.33 -10.84 16.75
C PRO A 16 -12.96 -12.01 15.96
N ASP A 17 -13.77 -11.71 14.95
CA ASP A 17 -14.54 -12.70 14.18
C ASP A 17 -13.77 -13.28 12.98
N ILE A 18 -12.56 -12.78 12.72
CA ILE A 18 -11.74 -13.17 11.56
C ILE A 18 -10.46 -13.85 12.04
N THR A 19 -10.10 -15.00 11.46
CA THR A 19 -8.78 -15.60 11.73
C THR A 19 -7.62 -14.64 11.47
N LEU A 20 -6.57 -14.71 12.29
CA LEU A 20 -5.34 -13.91 12.11
C LEU A 20 -4.72 -14.04 10.70
N LYS A 21 -4.85 -15.21 10.07
CA LYS A 21 -4.44 -15.45 8.68
C LYS A 21 -5.20 -14.54 7.71
N ASN A 22 -6.52 -14.50 7.83
CA ASN A 22 -7.37 -13.68 6.96
C ASN A 22 -7.24 -12.19 7.26
N GLN A 23 -7.04 -11.78 8.53
CA GLN A 23 -6.76 -10.38 8.88
C GLN A 23 -5.51 -9.84 8.14
N LYS A 24 -4.41 -10.61 8.16
CA LYS A 24 -3.18 -10.26 7.41
C LYS A 24 -3.42 -10.23 5.91
N ARG A 25 -4.15 -11.22 5.39
CA ARG A 25 -4.46 -11.34 3.96
C ARG A 25 -5.30 -10.16 3.46
N LEU A 26 -6.29 -9.73 4.24
CA LEU A 26 -7.15 -8.59 3.95
C LEU A 26 -6.39 -7.24 3.93
N ARG A 27 -5.19 -7.17 4.51
CA ARG A 27 -4.42 -5.91 4.63
C ARG A 27 -5.27 -4.80 5.27
N LEU A 28 -5.94 -5.10 6.40
CA LEU A 28 -6.85 -4.17 7.07
C LEU A 28 -6.18 -2.82 7.39
N ASP A 29 -4.89 -2.81 7.70
CA ASP A 29 -4.12 -1.58 7.93
C ASP A 29 -4.05 -0.69 6.67
N MET A 30 -3.88 -1.29 5.49
CA MET A 30 -3.91 -0.59 4.20
C MET A 30 -5.30 0.00 3.95
N VAL A 31 -6.36 -0.77 4.18
CA VAL A 31 -7.75 -0.28 4.02
C VAL A 31 -8.01 0.95 4.90
N LEU A 32 -7.54 0.92 6.16
CA LEU A 32 -7.64 2.04 7.09
C LEU A 32 -6.85 3.27 6.61
N ARG A 33 -5.61 3.08 6.18
CA ARG A 33 -4.80 4.18 5.67
C ARG A 33 -5.42 4.80 4.42
N VAL A 34 -5.91 4.00 3.48
CA VAL A 34 -6.64 4.44 2.29
C VAL A 34 -7.90 5.22 2.68
N ALA A 35 -8.73 4.70 3.59
CA ALA A 35 -9.94 5.37 4.06
C ALA A 35 -9.63 6.75 4.68
N ARG A 36 -8.61 6.84 5.54
CA ARG A 36 -8.13 8.11 6.14
C ARG A 36 -7.70 9.16 5.11
N ARG A 37 -7.24 8.73 3.92
CA ARG A 37 -6.83 9.65 2.85
C ARG A 37 -7.98 10.08 1.95
N LEU A 38 -8.95 9.21 1.72
CA LEU A 38 -10.08 9.53 0.85
C LEU A 38 -10.95 10.65 1.38
N ASP A 39 -11.19 10.70 2.69
CA ASP A 39 -12.08 11.69 3.31
C ASP A 39 -11.63 13.15 3.05
N PRO A 40 -10.37 13.56 3.32
CA PRO A 40 -9.92 14.90 2.96
C PRO A 40 -9.78 15.14 1.45
N LEU A 41 -9.46 14.11 0.65
CA LEU A 41 -9.29 14.24 -0.79
C LEU A 41 -10.62 14.35 -1.55
N SER A 42 -11.71 13.83 -0.95
CA SER A 42 -13.06 13.87 -1.52
C SER A 42 -13.59 15.30 -1.75
N MET A 43 -13.09 16.28 -0.99
CA MET A 43 -13.47 17.69 -1.17
C MET A 43 -12.98 18.31 -2.49
N GLY A 44 -11.97 17.72 -3.12
CA GLY A 44 -11.34 18.26 -4.35
C GLY A 44 -11.22 17.25 -5.48
N CYS A 45 -11.72 16.02 -5.32
CA CYS A 45 -11.61 14.97 -6.32
C CYS A 45 -12.88 14.12 -6.38
N GLU A 46 -13.61 14.23 -7.49
CA GLU A 46 -14.85 13.47 -7.73
C GLU A 46 -14.62 11.95 -7.75
N ALA A 47 -13.49 11.49 -8.28
CA ALA A 47 -13.13 10.08 -8.24
C ALA A 47 -12.93 9.57 -6.80
N CYS A 48 -12.34 10.38 -5.91
CA CYS A 48 -12.26 10.06 -4.49
C CYS A 48 -13.64 9.94 -3.83
N VAL A 49 -14.60 10.82 -4.19
CA VAL A 49 -16.00 10.68 -3.73
C VAL A 49 -16.59 9.34 -4.19
N GLY A 50 -16.34 8.95 -5.44
CA GLY A 50 -16.79 7.66 -5.98
C GLY A 50 -16.15 6.42 -5.32
N HIS A 51 -14.97 6.57 -4.71
CA HIS A 51 -14.27 5.48 -4.02
C HIS A 51 -14.73 5.26 -2.57
N LEU A 52 -15.34 6.24 -1.92
CA LEU A 52 -15.90 6.09 -0.56
C LEU A 52 -16.90 4.92 -0.44
N PRO A 53 -17.96 4.83 -1.28
CA PRO A 53 -18.90 3.70 -1.21
C PRO A 53 -18.29 2.36 -1.67
N VAL A 54 -17.13 2.38 -2.33
CA VAL A 54 -16.39 1.15 -2.67
C VAL A 54 -15.69 0.61 -1.42
N ILE A 55 -15.06 1.48 -0.63
CA ILE A 55 -14.45 1.08 0.64
C ILE A 55 -15.50 0.56 1.62
N ASP A 56 -16.65 1.22 1.72
CA ASP A 56 -17.71 0.75 2.60
C ASP A 56 -18.16 -0.67 2.24
N ARG A 57 -18.32 -0.96 0.94
CA ARG A 57 -18.64 -2.30 0.45
C ARG A 57 -17.53 -3.30 0.70
N LEU A 58 -16.27 -2.90 0.54
CA LEU A 58 -15.13 -3.77 0.85
C LEU A 58 -15.14 -4.17 2.34
N VAL A 59 -15.41 -3.22 3.24
CA VAL A 59 -15.47 -3.48 4.68
C VAL A 59 -16.69 -4.32 5.05
N ASP A 60 -17.85 -4.09 4.44
CA ASP A 60 -19.04 -4.91 4.70
C ASP A 60 -18.89 -6.35 4.21
N GLY A 61 -18.25 -6.55 3.04
CA GLY A 61 -18.04 -7.88 2.48
C GLY A 61 -17.10 -8.77 3.32
N ILE A 62 -16.28 -8.17 4.18
CA ILE A 62 -15.33 -8.91 5.04
C ILE A 62 -16.04 -9.81 6.06
N LYS A 63 -17.29 -9.52 6.42
CA LYS A 63 -18.07 -10.33 7.38
C LYS A 63 -18.10 -11.82 7.03
N ASP A 64 -18.12 -12.13 5.74
CA ASP A 64 -18.21 -13.51 5.25
C ASP A 64 -16.87 -14.02 4.67
N VAL A 65 -15.75 -13.39 5.03
CA VAL A 65 -14.42 -13.66 4.45
C VAL A 65 -13.96 -15.11 4.62
N GLU A 66 -14.43 -15.81 5.65
CA GLU A 66 -14.08 -17.22 5.87
C GLU A 66 -14.66 -18.15 4.79
N GLN A 67 -15.73 -17.71 4.13
CA GLN A 67 -16.42 -18.45 3.07
C GLN A 67 -15.91 -18.09 1.67
N TRP A 68 -15.10 -17.02 1.56
CA TRP A 68 -14.63 -16.51 0.27
C TRP A 68 -13.80 -17.53 -0.50
N GLN A 69 -14.17 -17.71 -1.76
CA GLN A 69 -13.40 -18.45 -2.75
C GLN A 69 -12.44 -17.51 -3.49
N ILE A 70 -11.62 -18.07 -4.37
CA ILE A 70 -10.61 -17.34 -5.14
C ILE A 70 -11.21 -16.13 -5.91
N PRO A 71 -12.39 -16.22 -6.54
CA PRO A 71 -13.00 -15.08 -7.24
C PRO A 71 -13.29 -13.87 -6.34
N GLU A 72 -13.77 -14.09 -5.13
CA GLU A 72 -14.10 -13.07 -4.14
C GLU A 72 -12.83 -12.37 -3.66
N TRP A 73 -11.78 -13.14 -3.34
CA TRP A 73 -10.46 -12.59 -3.04
C TRP A 73 -9.92 -11.73 -4.19
N LYS A 74 -10.07 -12.19 -5.43
CA LYS A 74 -9.60 -11.45 -6.61
C LYS A 74 -10.39 -10.17 -6.84
N ALA A 75 -11.71 -10.19 -6.61
CA ALA A 75 -12.57 -9.02 -6.71
C ALA A 75 -12.22 -7.98 -5.64
N TYR A 76 -11.98 -8.44 -4.40
CA TYR A 76 -11.54 -7.61 -3.28
C TYR A 76 -10.24 -6.85 -3.62
N TYR A 77 -9.19 -7.58 -4.00
CA TYR A 77 -7.91 -6.94 -4.34
C TYR A 77 -8.01 -6.03 -5.54
N ARG A 78 -8.77 -6.41 -6.59
CA ARG A 78 -8.95 -5.55 -7.76
C ARG A 78 -9.57 -4.20 -7.40
N GLN A 79 -10.55 -4.19 -6.50
CA GLN A 79 -11.18 -2.94 -6.05
C GLN A 79 -10.22 -2.12 -5.19
N LEU A 80 -9.53 -2.76 -4.23
CA LEU A 80 -8.55 -2.10 -3.37
C LEU A 80 -7.39 -1.49 -4.19
N ASP A 81 -6.80 -2.27 -5.09
CA ASP A 81 -5.71 -1.84 -5.98
C ASP A 81 -6.15 -0.72 -6.92
N GLY A 82 -7.42 -0.73 -7.36
CA GLY A 82 -7.99 0.35 -8.16
C GLY A 82 -7.99 1.69 -7.42
N ILE A 83 -8.39 1.66 -6.15
CA ILE A 83 -8.39 2.86 -5.28
C ILE A 83 -6.95 3.31 -5.00
N ILE A 84 -6.07 2.38 -4.64
CA ILE A 84 -4.65 2.66 -4.38
C ILE A 84 -4.01 3.29 -5.63
N LYS A 85 -4.24 2.71 -6.81
CA LYS A 85 -3.73 3.24 -8.08
C LYS A 85 -4.20 4.68 -8.30
N HIS A 86 -5.49 4.97 -8.08
CA HIS A 86 -6.00 6.33 -8.20
C HIS A 86 -5.29 7.30 -7.24
N LEU A 87 -5.15 6.92 -5.96
CA LEU A 87 -4.45 7.73 -4.96
C LEU A 87 -2.99 7.99 -5.34
N LYS A 88 -2.29 6.98 -5.87
CA LYS A 88 -0.90 7.12 -6.34
C LYS A 88 -0.78 8.03 -7.56
N THR A 89 -1.66 7.88 -8.54
CA THR A 89 -1.57 8.62 -9.81
C THR A 89 -2.12 10.04 -9.73
N ALA A 90 -3.28 10.23 -9.08
CA ALA A 90 -3.98 11.52 -9.07
C ALA A 90 -3.54 12.41 -7.91
N HIS A 91 -3.06 11.81 -6.82
CA HIS A 91 -2.71 12.53 -5.59
C HIS A 91 -1.24 12.34 -5.16
N HIS A 92 -0.45 11.62 -5.97
CA HIS A 92 0.98 11.37 -5.72
C HIS A 92 1.28 10.80 -4.33
N LEU A 93 0.38 9.95 -3.82
CA LEU A 93 0.66 9.15 -2.61
C LEU A 93 1.58 7.97 -2.97
N ALA A 94 2.39 7.55 -2.01
CA ALA A 94 3.27 6.39 -2.13
C ALA A 94 2.84 5.32 -1.12
N GLU A 95 2.91 4.05 -1.48
CA GLU A 95 2.71 2.99 -0.50
C GLU A 95 3.90 2.92 0.46
N GLU A 96 3.64 2.57 1.72
CA GLU A 96 4.69 2.38 2.72
C GLU A 96 5.74 1.35 2.25
N GLY A 97 7.02 1.74 2.18
CA GLY A 97 8.10 0.86 1.74
C GLY A 97 8.28 0.77 0.21
N GLU A 98 7.45 1.44 -0.58
CA GLU A 98 7.47 1.33 -2.04
C GLU A 98 8.75 1.91 -2.65
N HIS A 99 9.20 3.08 -2.19
CA HIS A 99 10.43 3.66 -2.72
C HIS A 99 11.65 2.87 -2.25
N LEU A 100 11.65 2.35 -1.01
CA LEU A 100 12.70 1.45 -0.54
C LEU A 100 12.79 0.20 -1.41
N ALA A 101 11.67 -0.48 -1.66
CA ALA A 101 11.65 -1.70 -2.46
C ALA A 101 12.08 -1.45 -3.91
N LEU A 102 11.56 -0.38 -4.54
CA LEU A 102 11.89 -0.03 -5.91
C LEU A 102 13.37 0.33 -6.08
N TRP A 103 13.90 1.21 -5.23
CA TRP A 103 15.30 1.62 -5.33
C TRP A 103 16.27 0.53 -4.92
N THR A 104 15.90 -0.35 -3.99
CA THR A 104 16.70 -1.54 -3.67
C THR A 104 16.78 -2.48 -4.88
N ALA A 105 15.68 -2.70 -5.60
CA ALA A 105 15.67 -3.49 -6.82
C ALA A 105 16.50 -2.85 -7.95
N ILE A 106 16.37 -1.54 -8.16
CA ILE A 106 17.21 -0.78 -9.11
C ILE A 106 18.69 -0.87 -8.73
N GLY A 107 18.99 -0.70 -7.44
CA GLY A 107 20.33 -0.83 -6.89
C GLY A 107 20.93 -2.20 -7.14
N LEU A 108 20.15 -3.27 -7.01
CA LEU A 108 20.59 -4.64 -7.33
C LEU A 108 20.99 -4.79 -8.81
N VAL A 109 20.17 -4.25 -9.72
CA VAL A 109 20.41 -4.30 -11.17
C VAL A 109 21.60 -3.45 -11.58
N LEU A 110 21.79 -2.27 -10.97
CA LEU A 110 22.97 -1.44 -11.22
C LEU A 110 24.23 -2.05 -10.60
N GLY A 111 24.10 -2.69 -9.44
CA GLY A 111 25.20 -3.33 -8.73
C GLY A 111 25.82 -4.49 -9.49
N THR A 112 25.02 -5.29 -10.21
CA THR A 112 25.57 -6.33 -11.11
C THR A 112 26.39 -5.73 -12.25
N GLY A 113 25.95 -4.59 -12.80
CA GLY A 113 26.70 -3.83 -13.80
C GLY A 113 28.03 -3.31 -13.26
N ILE A 114 28.01 -2.68 -12.07
CA ILE A 114 29.21 -2.14 -11.40
C ILE A 114 30.19 -3.27 -11.03
N GLY A 115 29.67 -4.42 -10.58
CA GLY A 115 30.49 -5.56 -10.20
C GLY A 115 31.33 -6.14 -11.33
N SER A 116 30.88 -5.97 -12.58
CA SER A 116 31.66 -6.37 -13.76
C SER A 116 32.88 -5.48 -13.99
N VAL A 117 32.80 -4.18 -13.66
CA VAL A 117 33.90 -3.21 -13.77
C VAL A 117 34.98 -3.47 -12.71
N PHE A 118 34.58 -3.85 -11.50
CA PHE A 118 35.50 -4.11 -10.39
C PHE A 118 35.99 -5.57 -10.32
N GLY A 119 35.62 -6.41 -11.28
CA GLY A 119 35.97 -7.84 -11.30
C GLY A 119 35.40 -8.64 -10.12
N SER A 120 34.45 -8.06 -9.38
CA SER A 120 33.81 -8.67 -8.22
C SER A 120 32.32 -8.33 -8.20
N ALA A 121 31.53 -9.29 -8.67
CA ALA A 121 30.08 -9.22 -8.66
C ALA A 121 29.53 -8.99 -7.24
N VAL A 122 30.20 -9.55 -6.21
CA VAL A 122 29.81 -9.39 -4.81
C VAL A 122 29.96 -7.94 -4.36
N LEU A 123 31.10 -7.30 -4.66
CA LEU A 123 31.32 -5.88 -4.34
C LEU A 123 30.32 -4.97 -5.05
N GLY A 124 30.06 -5.23 -6.33
CA GLY A 124 29.06 -4.48 -7.10
C GLY A 124 27.66 -4.59 -6.52
N LEU A 125 27.22 -5.81 -6.18
CA LEU A 125 25.91 -6.05 -5.56
C LEU A 125 25.79 -5.35 -4.19
N VAL A 126 26.82 -5.42 -3.34
CA VAL A 126 26.79 -4.76 -2.03
C VAL A 126 26.68 -3.24 -2.18
N LEU A 127 27.43 -2.63 -3.09
CA LEU A 127 27.37 -1.20 -3.35
C LEU A 127 26.03 -0.78 -3.97
N GLY A 128 25.51 -1.59 -4.90
CA GLY A 128 24.21 -1.38 -5.52
C GLY A 128 23.06 -1.43 -4.51
N ILE A 129 23.03 -2.45 -3.64
CA ILE A 129 22.05 -2.58 -2.57
C ILE A 129 22.17 -1.41 -1.59
N ALA A 130 23.38 -1.06 -1.15
CA ALA A 130 23.60 0.04 -0.22
C ALA A 130 23.07 1.37 -0.78
N PHE A 131 23.31 1.63 -2.07
CA PHE A 131 22.78 2.81 -2.76
C PHE A 131 21.25 2.77 -2.85
N GLY A 132 20.68 1.63 -3.26
CA GLY A 132 19.24 1.45 -3.38
C GLY A 132 18.49 1.63 -2.05
N VAL A 133 19.04 1.08 -0.96
CA VAL A 133 18.50 1.23 0.39
C VAL A 133 18.61 2.69 0.87
N ALA A 134 19.73 3.36 0.63
CA ALA A 134 19.93 4.74 1.05
C ALA A 134 18.96 5.71 0.34
N VAL A 135 18.86 5.62 -0.99
CA VAL A 135 17.98 6.50 -1.79
C VAL A 135 16.51 6.16 -1.54
N GLY A 136 16.16 4.88 -1.54
CA GLY A 136 14.79 4.42 -1.30
C GLY A 136 14.30 4.75 0.10
N GLY A 137 15.14 4.53 1.12
CA GLY A 137 14.84 4.89 2.51
C GLY A 137 14.72 6.39 2.72
N MET A 138 15.52 7.21 2.03
CA MET A 138 15.39 8.67 2.06
C MET A 138 14.05 9.13 1.46
N LEU A 139 13.65 8.56 0.31
CA LEU A 139 12.39 8.89 -0.35
C LEU A 139 11.17 8.43 0.45
N ASP A 140 11.22 7.24 1.05
CA ASP A 140 10.17 6.79 1.98
C ASP A 140 10.12 7.68 3.23
N ALA A 141 11.26 8.06 3.80
CA ALA A 141 11.29 9.00 4.93
C ALA A 141 10.70 10.38 4.58
N ILE A 142 10.91 10.85 3.34
CA ILE A 142 10.28 12.06 2.82
C ILE A 142 8.77 11.86 2.64
N ALA A 143 8.34 10.72 2.11
CA ALA A 143 6.92 10.39 1.97
C ALA A 143 6.22 10.32 3.35
N HIS A 144 6.88 9.74 4.36
CA HIS A 144 6.41 9.75 5.75
C HIS A 144 6.31 11.17 6.31
N LYS A 145 7.36 11.99 6.16
CA LYS A 145 7.38 13.39 6.63
C LYS A 145 6.32 14.26 5.96
N GLN A 146 6.05 14.03 4.68
CA GLN A 146 5.05 14.76 3.91
C GLN A 146 3.63 14.21 4.06
N ARG A 147 3.43 13.22 4.93
CA ARG A 147 2.17 12.46 5.05
C ARG A 147 1.65 12.04 3.67
N ARG A 148 2.48 11.50 2.79
CA ARG A 148 2.07 10.94 1.50
C ARG A 148 1.96 9.42 1.50
N VAL A 149 2.19 8.79 2.66
CA VAL A 149 2.11 7.34 2.82
C VAL A 149 0.65 6.88 2.94
N ILE A 150 0.32 5.83 2.16
CA ILE A 150 -0.92 5.03 2.21
C ILE A 150 -0.65 3.57 2.54
#